data_AF-A0AAU0XW45-F1
#
_entry.id   AF-A0AAU0XW45-F1
#
_cell.length_a   1.000
_cell.length_b   1.000
_cell.length_c   1.000
_cell.angle_alpha   90.00
_cell.angle_beta   90.00
_cell.angle_gamma   90.00
#
_symmetry.space_group_name_H-M   'P 1'
#
loop_
_entity.id
_entity.type
_entity.pdbx_description
1 polymer ?
#
loop_
_entity_poly.entity_id
_entity_poly.type
_entity_poly.pdbx_seq_one_letter_code
_entity_poly.pdbx_strand_id
1 'polypeptide(L)'
;MFSSVADIIGRVRAFAVGAAIYAAASFASAFATDVLWLDAARALAGIGGAAIFSCGAAIVSTIFEGPARAKAFAYFGTVAGVGVALGPSLSGALVQTLGWRWVFAVHAIALVVVLIAVPAISKAMPATGSTGTRIDFAGSALFVVAMVLLTTAIVQGSQWGWGSVGVVALFAGAIVVLAVFAFVENRREHPMLDLGVLRKTRRPARRE
;
A
#
# COMPACT_ATOMS: atom_id res chain seq x y z
N MET A 1 0.62 3.85 -8.79
CA MET A 1 0.68 5.34 -8.69
C MET A 1 1.92 5.84 -7.97
N PHE A 2 2.14 5.52 -6.69
CA PHE A 2 3.23 6.14 -5.91
C PHE A 2 4.64 5.73 -6.34
N SER A 3 4.90 4.47 -6.71
CA SER A 3 6.22 4.08 -7.25
C SER A 3 6.61 4.82 -8.53
N SER A 4 5.65 5.29 -9.33
CA SER A 4 5.92 6.03 -10.57
C SER A 4 6.07 7.53 -10.32
N VAL A 5 5.30 8.11 -9.39
CA VAL A 5 5.53 9.49 -8.89
C VAL A 5 6.91 9.57 -8.24
N ALA A 6 7.28 8.55 -7.47
CA ALA A 6 8.60 8.35 -6.87
C ALA A 6 9.74 8.33 -7.89
N ASP A 7 9.51 7.89 -9.12
CA ASP A 7 10.52 7.94 -10.18
C ASP A 7 10.69 9.36 -10.75
N ILE A 8 9.72 10.26 -10.57
CA ILE A 8 9.77 11.67 -11.01
C ILE A 8 10.31 12.58 -9.92
N ILE A 9 9.81 12.45 -8.68
CA ILE A 9 10.21 13.32 -7.55
C ILE A 9 11.38 12.76 -6.73
N GLY A 10 11.80 11.52 -7.01
CA GLY A 10 12.78 10.77 -6.24
C GLY A 10 12.13 9.87 -5.19
N ARG A 11 12.58 8.61 -5.12
CA ARG A 11 11.93 7.55 -4.33
C ARG A 11 11.86 7.85 -2.85
N VAL A 12 12.91 8.47 -2.31
CA VAL A 12 12.98 8.90 -0.92
C VAL A 12 12.03 10.06 -0.63
N ARG A 13 11.86 11.00 -1.58
CA ARG A 13 10.92 12.12 -1.40
C ARG A 13 9.47 11.63 -1.43
N ALA A 14 9.12 10.74 -2.35
CA ALA A 14 7.78 10.16 -2.38
C ALA A 14 7.46 9.34 -1.12
N PHE A 15 8.43 8.58 -0.61
CA PHE A 15 8.33 7.90 0.68
C PHE A 15 8.09 8.90 1.83
N ALA A 16 8.86 9.99 1.87
CA ALA A 16 8.73 11.02 2.90
C ALA A 16 7.38 11.75 2.84
N VAL A 17 6.89 12.10 1.64
CA VAL A 17 5.56 12.70 1.44
C VAL A 17 4.47 11.73 1.90
N GLY A 18 4.57 10.45 1.53
CA GLY A 18 3.66 9.40 1.99
C GLY A 18 3.63 9.26 3.51
N ALA A 19 4.81 9.25 4.14
CA ALA A 19 4.95 9.21 5.59
C ALA A 19 4.36 10.46 6.26
N ALA A 20 4.54 11.65 5.68
CA ALA A 20 3.96 12.89 6.20
C ALA A 20 2.44 12.90 6.09
N ILE A 21 1.88 12.47 4.95
CA ILE A 21 0.42 12.34 4.76
C ILE A 21 -0.16 11.37 5.80
N TYR A 22 0.47 10.20 5.97
CA TYR A 22 0.02 9.24 6.98
C TYR A 22 0.13 9.84 8.38
N ALA A 23 1.26 10.46 8.74
CA ALA A 23 1.44 11.04 10.07
C ALA A 23 0.37 12.09 10.39
N ALA A 24 0.09 12.99 9.44
CA ALA A 24 -0.96 14.00 9.56
C ALA A 24 -2.36 13.37 9.68
N ALA A 25 -2.65 12.34 8.87
CA ALA A 25 -3.91 11.61 8.92
C ALA A 25 -4.11 10.85 10.25
N SER A 26 -3.05 10.24 10.78
CA SER A 26 -3.06 9.59 12.10
C SER A 26 -3.26 10.60 13.22
N PHE A 27 -2.61 11.76 13.13
CA PHE A 27 -2.83 12.85 14.07
C PHE A 27 -4.28 13.33 14.02
N ALA A 28 -4.83 13.59 12.83
CA ALA A 28 -6.24 13.97 12.65
C ALA A 28 -7.21 12.89 13.17
N SER A 29 -6.88 11.60 13.00
CA SER A 29 -7.67 10.48 13.53
C SER A 29 -7.69 10.48 15.07
N ALA A 30 -6.60 10.87 15.72
CA ALA A 30 -6.53 10.97 17.18
C ALA A 30 -7.40 12.10 17.74
N PHE A 31 -7.77 13.09 16.92
CA PHE A 31 -8.68 14.18 17.30
C PHE A 31 -10.13 13.99 16.85
N ALA A 32 -10.44 12.88 16.17
CA ALA A 32 -11.76 12.65 15.59
C ALA A 32 -12.90 12.74 16.62
N THR A 33 -13.92 13.53 16.28
CA THR A 33 -15.13 13.73 17.11
C THR A 33 -16.29 12.87 16.67
N ASP A 34 -16.28 12.44 15.41
CA ASP A 34 -17.33 11.66 14.77
C ASP A 34 -16.72 10.61 13.83
N VAL A 35 -17.57 9.66 13.40
CA VAL A 35 -17.17 8.53 12.56
C VAL A 35 -16.76 8.98 11.16
N LEU A 36 -17.44 9.98 10.58
CA LEU A 36 -17.15 10.43 9.23
C LEU A 36 -15.77 11.10 9.16
N TRP A 37 -15.42 11.91 10.16
CA TRP A 37 -14.08 12.47 10.31
C TRP A 37 -13.02 11.37 10.39
N LEU A 38 -13.27 10.35 11.21
CA LEU A 38 -12.34 9.24 11.39
C LEU A 38 -12.14 8.46 10.09
N ASP A 39 -13.21 8.18 9.36
CA ASP A 39 -13.17 7.46 8.09
C ASP A 39 -12.44 8.25 7.00
N ALA A 40 -12.69 9.57 6.90
CA ALA A 40 -11.99 10.45 5.97
C ALA A 40 -10.48 10.49 6.28
N ALA A 41 -10.11 10.62 7.55
CA ALA A 41 -8.72 10.56 7.98
C ALA A 41 -8.09 9.18 7.68
N ARG A 42 -8.82 8.09 7.86
CA ARG A 42 -8.35 6.73 7.53
C ARG A 42 -8.16 6.53 6.03
N ALA A 43 -9.03 7.09 5.20
CA ALA A 43 -8.87 7.09 3.76
C ALA A 43 -7.57 7.81 3.36
N LEU A 44 -7.31 8.99 3.94
CA LEU A 44 -6.06 9.73 3.72
C LEU A 44 -4.82 8.96 4.21
N ALA A 45 -4.92 8.30 5.36
CA ALA A 45 -3.85 7.44 5.86
C ALA A 45 -3.57 6.25 4.92
N GLY A 46 -4.60 5.69 4.28
CA GLY A 46 -4.46 4.64 3.26
C GLY A 46 -3.64 5.11 2.05
N ILE A 47 -3.90 6.34 1.59
CA ILE A 47 -3.12 6.99 0.51
C ILE A 47 -1.64 7.09 0.90
N GLY A 48 -1.34 7.61 2.10
CA GLY A 48 0.02 7.69 2.62
C GLY A 48 0.67 6.31 2.80
N GLY A 49 -0.07 5.33 3.31
CA GLY A 49 0.39 3.96 3.52
C GLY A 49 0.79 3.27 2.22
N ALA A 50 -0.04 3.41 1.18
CA ALA A 50 0.28 2.88 -0.14
C ALA A 50 1.62 3.46 -0.68
N ALA A 51 1.86 4.76 -0.48
CA ALA A 51 3.11 5.39 -0.86
C ALA A 51 4.31 4.83 -0.09
N ILE A 52 4.19 4.68 1.24
CA ILE A 52 5.23 4.12 2.11
C ILE A 52 5.59 2.70 1.69
N PHE A 53 4.60 1.82 1.50
CA PHE A 53 4.85 0.41 1.13
C PHE A 53 5.46 0.30 -0.28
N SER A 54 4.89 1.00 -1.26
CA SER A 54 5.34 0.97 -2.65
C SER A 54 6.76 1.52 -2.79
N CYS A 55 7.03 2.70 -2.22
CA CYS A 55 8.34 3.34 -2.31
C CYS A 55 9.38 2.68 -1.39
N GLY A 56 8.97 2.20 -0.21
CA GLY A 56 9.86 1.54 0.74
C GLY A 56 10.45 0.24 0.18
N ALA A 57 9.61 -0.61 -0.42
CA ALA A 57 10.08 -1.81 -1.11
C ALA A 57 11.03 -1.47 -2.28
N ALA A 58 10.73 -0.40 -3.02
CA ALA A 58 11.58 0.09 -4.10
C ALA A 58 12.95 0.57 -3.60
N ILE A 59 12.98 1.37 -2.53
CA ILE A 59 14.22 1.85 -1.88
C ILE A 59 15.07 0.67 -1.42
N VAL A 60 14.49 -0.31 -0.73
CA VAL A 60 15.21 -1.52 -0.29
C VAL A 60 15.79 -2.27 -1.48
N SER A 61 15.04 -2.41 -2.56
CA SER A 61 15.52 -3.10 -3.78
C SER A 61 16.63 -2.36 -4.51
N THR A 62 16.76 -1.05 -4.31
CA THR A 62 17.78 -0.19 -4.94
C THR A 62 19.04 -0.08 -4.08
N ILE A 63 18.92 -0.08 -2.75
CA ILE A 63 20.07 0.00 -1.83
C ILE A 63 20.80 -1.35 -1.72
N PHE A 64 20.07 -2.46 -1.75
CA PHE A 64 20.65 -3.79 -1.53
C PHE A 64 20.64 -4.64 -2.81
N GLU A 65 21.76 -5.33 -3.06
CA GLU A 65 21.94 -6.24 -4.19
C GLU A 65 22.22 -7.69 -3.74
N GLY A 66 22.00 -8.64 -4.64
CA GLY A 66 22.35 -10.05 -4.43
C GLY A 66 21.75 -10.65 -3.14
N PRO A 67 22.53 -11.45 -2.38
CA PRO A 67 22.08 -12.06 -1.12
C PRO A 67 21.61 -11.05 -0.06
N ALA A 68 22.19 -9.84 -0.05
CA ALA A 68 21.82 -8.79 0.90
C ALA A 68 20.39 -8.29 0.67
N ARG A 69 19.94 -8.24 -0.60
CA ARG A 69 18.55 -7.89 -0.95
C ARG A 69 17.56 -8.91 -0.40
N ALA A 70 17.84 -10.20 -0.57
CA ALA A 70 16.99 -11.26 -0.03
C ALA A 70 16.89 -11.17 1.50
N LYS A 71 18.01 -10.90 2.18
CA LYS A 71 18.04 -10.69 3.63
C LYS A 71 17.23 -9.45 4.05
N ALA A 72 17.33 -8.35 3.32
CA ALA A 72 16.57 -7.14 3.60
C ALA A 72 15.05 -7.36 3.45
N PHE A 73 14.61 -8.06 2.40
CA PHE A 73 13.21 -8.45 2.25
C PHE A 73 12.75 -9.49 3.27
N ALA A 74 13.65 -10.37 3.74
CA ALA A 74 13.35 -11.28 4.85
C ALA A 74 13.06 -10.48 6.14
N TYR A 75 13.89 -9.48 6.48
CA TYR A 75 13.59 -8.58 7.61
C TYR A 75 12.29 -7.81 7.41
N PHE A 76 12.05 -7.27 6.20
CA PHE A 76 10.80 -6.58 5.87
C PHE A 76 9.57 -7.48 6.12
N GLY A 77 9.62 -8.72 5.64
CA GLY A 77 8.57 -9.72 5.84
C GLY A 77 8.42 -10.14 7.31
N THR A 78 9.52 -10.33 8.04
CA THR A 78 9.49 -10.68 9.47
C THR A 78 8.83 -9.58 10.29
N VAL A 79 9.20 -8.32 10.07
CA VAL A 79 8.59 -7.18 10.77
C VAL A 79 7.10 -7.08 10.46
N ALA A 80 6.72 -7.27 9.19
CA ALA A 80 5.31 -7.32 8.80
C ALA A 80 4.55 -8.47 9.49
N GLY A 81 5.13 -9.67 9.52
CA GLY A 81 4.54 -10.84 10.16
C GLY A 81 4.37 -10.67 11.68
N VAL A 82 5.40 -10.16 12.35
CA VAL A 82 5.32 -9.82 13.78
C VAL A 82 4.26 -8.76 14.03
N GLY A 83 4.17 -7.74 13.17
CA GLY A 83 3.14 -6.71 13.23
C GLY A 83 1.73 -7.28 13.11
N VAL A 84 1.49 -8.23 12.20
CA VAL A 84 0.19 -8.90 12.04
C VAL A 84 -0.14 -9.76 13.27
N ALA A 85 0.84 -10.49 13.80
CA ALA A 85 0.63 -11.38 14.95
C ALA A 85 0.39 -10.62 16.26
N LEU A 86 1.18 -9.58 16.53
CA LEU A 86 1.16 -8.85 17.80
C LEU A 86 0.29 -7.58 17.75
N GLY A 87 0.01 -7.07 16.56
CA GLY A 87 -0.72 -5.82 16.33
C GLY A 87 -2.08 -5.77 17.04
N PRO A 88 -2.96 -6.78 16.87
CA PRO A 88 -4.26 -6.80 17.55
C PRO A 88 -4.14 -6.81 19.08
N SER A 89 -3.20 -7.60 19.62
CA SER A 89 -2.98 -7.70 21.07
C SER A 89 -2.47 -6.38 21.67
N LEU A 90 -1.49 -5.75 21.04
CA LEU A 90 -0.98 -4.44 21.47
C LEU A 90 -2.05 -3.35 21.34
N SER A 91 -2.80 -3.36 20.23
CA SER A 91 -3.88 -2.39 20.01
C SER A 91 -5.00 -2.56 21.03
N GLY A 92 -5.38 -3.80 21.34
CA GLY A 92 -6.37 -4.11 22.38
C GLY A 92 -5.94 -3.62 23.77
N ALA A 93 -4.69 -3.89 24.16
CA ALA A 93 -4.13 -3.42 25.43
C ALA A 93 -4.08 -1.88 25.51
N LEU A 94 -3.70 -1.21 24.42
CA LEU A 94 -3.72 0.25 24.32
C LEU A 94 -5.14 0.82 24.44
N VAL A 95 -6.11 0.22 23.75
CA VAL A 95 -7.51 0.64 23.80
C VAL A 95 -8.07 0.49 25.22
N GLN A 96 -7.73 -0.60 25.93
CA GLN A 96 -8.20 -0.84 27.29
C GLN A 96 -7.60 0.11 28.33
N THR A 97 -6.35 0.54 28.14
CA THR A 97 -5.62 1.34 29.14
C THR A 97 -5.71 2.84 28.89
N LEU A 98 -5.47 3.26 27.66
CA LEU A 98 -5.34 4.67 27.27
C LEU A 98 -6.47 5.13 26.34
N GLY A 99 -7.23 4.19 25.76
CA GLY A 99 -8.31 4.46 24.82
C GLY A 99 -7.88 4.36 23.36
N TRP A 100 -8.87 4.25 22.46
CA TRP A 100 -8.65 4.00 21.04
C TRP A 100 -7.87 5.11 20.30
N ARG A 101 -7.94 6.36 20.77
CA ARG A 101 -7.24 7.51 20.17
C ARG A 101 -5.73 7.32 20.19
N TRP A 102 -5.22 6.64 21.21
CA TRP A 102 -3.78 6.36 21.36
C TRP A 102 -3.24 5.39 20.33
N VAL A 103 -4.08 4.50 19.77
CA VAL A 103 -3.66 3.65 18.65
C VAL A 103 -3.22 4.53 17.47
N PHE A 104 -3.95 5.61 17.19
CA PHE A 104 -3.59 6.56 16.14
C PHE A 104 -2.42 7.46 16.52
N ALA A 105 -2.35 7.90 17.78
CA ALA A 105 -1.24 8.70 18.27
C ALA A 105 0.10 7.94 18.16
N VAL A 106 0.13 6.67 18.53
CA VAL A 106 1.32 5.80 18.40
C VAL A 106 1.74 5.66 16.94
N HIS A 107 0.80 5.49 16.00
CA HIS A 107 1.11 5.49 14.58
C HIS A 107 1.72 6.82 14.12
N ALA A 108 1.16 7.96 14.55
CA ALA A 108 1.70 9.26 14.23
C ALA A 108 3.13 9.44 14.76
N ILE A 109 3.40 9.05 16.01
CA ILE A 109 4.73 9.10 16.62
C ILE A 109 5.72 8.23 15.85
N ALA A 110 5.35 6.98 15.53
CA ALA A 110 6.20 6.08 14.76
C ALA A 110 6.57 6.68 13.39
N LEU A 111 5.61 7.31 12.71
CA LEU A 111 5.85 7.96 11.41
C LEU A 111 6.71 9.22 11.52
N VAL A 112 6.62 9.97 12.62
CA VAL A 112 7.54 11.09 12.89
C VAL A 112 8.98 10.57 13.03
N VAL A 113 9.18 9.45 13.74
CA VAL A 113 10.52 8.81 13.83
C VAL A 113 11.03 8.39 12.45
N VAL A 114 10.15 7.82 11.61
CA VAL A 114 10.48 7.49 10.22
C VAL A 114 10.88 8.74 9.43
N LEU A 115 10.15 9.85 9.57
CA LEU A 115 10.46 11.12 8.90
C LEU A 115 11.82 11.68 9.32
N ILE A 116 12.18 11.58 10.61
CA ILE A 116 13.50 11.97 11.11
C ILE A 116 14.61 11.12 10.49
N ALA A 117 14.33 9.86 10.16
CA ALA A 117 15.30 8.96 9.51
C ALA A 117 15.45 9.20 7.99
N VAL A 118 14.54 9.95 7.35
CA VAL A 118 14.56 10.20 5.89
C VAL A 118 15.90 10.75 5.38
N PRO A 119 16.57 11.72 6.03
CA PRO A 119 17.88 12.21 5.56
C PRO A 119 18.95 11.11 5.53
N ALA A 120 18.93 10.17 6.47
CA ALA A 120 19.85 9.04 6.48
C ALA A 120 19.57 8.08 5.32
N ILE A 121 18.29 7.81 5.05
CA ILE A 121 17.86 7.01 3.89
C ILE A 121 18.30 7.68 2.58
N SER A 122 18.15 9.01 2.48
CA SER A 122 18.55 9.77 1.29
C SER A 122 20.05 9.71 1.03
N LYS A 123 20.89 9.67 2.08
CA LYS A 123 22.35 9.54 1.95
C LYS A 123 22.79 8.15 1.50
N ALA A 124 22.01 7.13 1.85
CA ALA A 124 22.30 5.74 1.50
C ALA A 124 21.87 5.38 0.06
N MET A 125 21.05 6.21 -0.59
CA MET A 125 20.63 5.98 -1.97
C MET A 125 21.75 6.31 -2.96
N PRO A 126 22.06 5.39 -3.90
CA PRO A 126 22.94 5.68 -5.02
C PRO A 126 22.41 6.86 -5.85
N ALA A 127 23.31 7.66 -6.44
CA ALA A 127 22.95 8.71 -7.38
C ALA A 127 22.54 8.10 -8.73
N THR A 128 21.39 7.42 -8.77
CA THR A 128 20.82 6.86 -10.00
C THR A 128 19.79 7.82 -10.59
N GLY A 129 19.95 8.13 -11.87
CA GLY A 129 18.99 8.91 -12.65
C GLY A 129 17.63 8.21 -12.75
N SER A 130 16.57 9.01 -12.88
CA SER A 130 15.19 8.56 -13.10
C SER A 130 15.10 7.61 -14.30
N THR A 131 14.82 6.32 -14.08
CA THR A 131 14.39 5.43 -15.16
C THR A 131 12.93 5.72 -15.43
N GLY A 132 12.68 6.76 -16.23
CA GLY A 132 11.38 7.33 -16.54
C GLY A 132 10.35 6.28 -16.94
N THR A 133 9.57 5.81 -15.96
CA THR A 133 8.42 4.94 -16.19
C THR A 133 7.19 5.84 -16.25
N ARG A 134 6.56 5.92 -17.43
CA ARG A 134 5.38 6.77 -17.64
C ARG A 134 4.17 6.24 -16.87
N ILE A 135 3.35 7.16 -16.40
CA ILE A 135 2.31 6.90 -15.40
C ILE A 135 1.07 6.30 -16.04
N ASP A 136 0.61 5.12 -15.58
CA ASP A 136 -0.75 4.64 -15.85
C ASP A 136 -1.69 5.00 -14.70
N PHE A 137 -2.13 6.27 -14.70
CA PHE A 137 -3.12 6.78 -13.74
C PHE A 137 -4.47 6.07 -13.88
N ALA A 138 -4.84 5.70 -15.10
CA ALA A 138 -6.15 5.12 -15.40
C ALA A 138 -6.23 3.68 -14.90
N GLY A 139 -5.23 2.84 -15.20
CA GLY A 139 -5.15 1.46 -14.71
C GLY A 139 -5.11 1.39 -13.18
N SER A 140 -4.28 2.23 -12.55
CA SER A 140 -4.22 2.30 -11.09
C SER A 140 -5.54 2.72 -10.45
N ALA A 141 -6.24 3.72 -11.01
CA ALA A 141 -7.52 4.18 -10.47
C ALA A 141 -8.60 3.09 -10.59
N LEU A 142 -8.65 2.40 -11.72
CA LEU A 142 -9.56 1.27 -11.91
C LEU A 142 -9.30 0.15 -10.90
N PHE A 143 -8.03 -0.18 -10.67
CA PHE A 143 -7.68 -1.21 -9.69
C PHE A 143 -8.08 -0.83 -8.26
N VAL A 144 -7.88 0.42 -7.87
CA VAL A 144 -8.32 0.93 -6.55
C VAL A 144 -9.85 0.84 -6.43
N VAL A 145 -10.59 1.28 -7.45
CA VAL A 145 -12.06 1.20 -7.45
C VAL A 145 -12.54 -0.25 -7.35
N ALA A 146 -11.94 -1.16 -8.11
CA ALA A 146 -12.25 -2.59 -8.03
C ALA A 146 -12.02 -3.17 -6.62
N MET A 147 -10.88 -2.84 -6.00
CA MET A 147 -10.56 -3.31 -4.65
C MET A 147 -11.47 -2.72 -3.59
N VAL A 148 -11.86 -1.44 -3.71
CA VAL A 148 -12.84 -0.82 -2.82
C VAL A 148 -14.18 -1.56 -2.94
N LEU A 149 -14.71 -1.72 -4.16
CA LEU A 149 -15.97 -2.43 -4.38
C LEU A 149 -15.95 -3.85 -3.82
N LEU A 150 -14.87 -4.59 -4.08
CA LEU A 150 -14.71 -5.97 -3.62
C LEU A 150 -14.63 -6.05 -2.09
N THR A 151 -13.80 -5.21 -1.47
CA THR A 151 -13.62 -5.20 -0.02
C THR A 151 -14.92 -4.79 0.68
N THR A 152 -15.62 -3.78 0.15
CA THR A 152 -16.94 -3.37 0.66
C THR A 152 -17.97 -4.49 0.54
N ALA A 153 -18.00 -5.23 -0.59
CA ALA A 153 -18.89 -6.37 -0.77
C ALA A 153 -18.65 -7.46 0.29
N ILE A 154 -17.39 -7.76 0.58
CA ILE A 154 -17.00 -8.78 1.58
C ILE A 154 -17.37 -8.33 2.99
N VAL A 155 -17.03 -7.09 3.36
CA VAL A 155 -17.29 -6.55 4.70
C VAL A 155 -18.81 -6.47 4.95
N GLN A 156 -19.56 -5.90 4.02
CA GLN A 156 -21.01 -5.73 4.14
C GLN A 156 -21.80 -7.01 3.86
N GLY A 157 -21.20 -8.01 3.20
CA GLY A 157 -21.81 -9.32 3.01
C GLY A 157 -22.23 -9.97 4.33
N SER A 158 -21.43 -9.77 5.39
CA SER A 158 -21.73 -10.28 6.72
C SER A 158 -22.94 -9.61 7.40
N GLN A 159 -23.17 -8.31 7.14
CA GLN A 159 -24.23 -7.53 7.78
C GLN A 159 -25.52 -7.49 6.96
N TRP A 160 -25.40 -7.27 5.65
CA TRP A 160 -26.54 -7.09 4.74
C TRP A 160 -27.05 -8.43 4.18
N GLY A 161 -26.31 -9.51 4.40
CA GLY A 161 -26.59 -10.82 3.83
C GLY A 161 -26.06 -10.94 2.41
N TRP A 162 -25.43 -12.09 2.13
CA TRP A 162 -24.75 -12.38 0.87
C TRP A 162 -25.67 -12.32 -0.37
N GLY A 163 -26.97 -12.59 -0.19
CA GLY A 163 -27.97 -12.52 -1.27
C GLY A 163 -28.64 -11.17 -1.46
N SER A 164 -28.26 -10.13 -0.69
CA SER A 164 -28.87 -8.81 -0.82
C SER A 164 -28.50 -8.15 -2.15
N VAL A 165 -29.43 -7.38 -2.72
CA VAL A 165 -29.22 -6.63 -3.96
C VAL A 165 -27.97 -5.75 -3.88
N GLY A 166 -27.72 -5.14 -2.72
CA GLY A 166 -26.54 -4.30 -2.49
C GLY A 166 -25.22 -5.08 -2.59
N VAL A 167 -25.11 -6.24 -1.94
CA VAL A 167 -23.89 -7.05 -1.97
C VAL A 167 -23.65 -7.66 -3.36
N VAL A 168 -24.71 -8.15 -4.01
CA VAL A 168 -24.64 -8.68 -5.38
C VAL A 168 -24.23 -7.58 -6.37
N ALA A 169 -24.77 -6.37 -6.24
CA ALA A 169 -24.40 -5.23 -7.08
C ALA A 169 -22.93 -4.81 -6.88
N LEU A 170 -22.43 -4.84 -5.64
CA LEU A 170 -21.01 -4.56 -5.36
C LEU A 170 -20.08 -5.62 -5.96
N PHE A 171 -20.42 -6.91 -5.86
CA PHE A 171 -19.66 -7.99 -6.51
C PHE A 171 -19.69 -7.88 -8.04
N ALA A 172 -20.87 -7.66 -8.62
CA ALA A 172 -21.01 -7.47 -10.06
C ALA A 172 -20.21 -6.25 -10.54
N GLY A 173 -20.30 -5.13 -9.81
CA GLY A 173 -19.53 -3.92 -10.07
C GLY A 173 -18.01 -4.16 -10.00
N ALA A 174 -17.54 -4.88 -8.99
CA ALA A 174 -16.12 -5.24 -8.86
C ALA A 174 -15.64 -6.08 -10.05
N ILE A 175 -16.43 -7.08 -10.48
CA ILE A 175 -16.12 -7.91 -11.66
C ILE A 175 -16.06 -7.05 -12.93
N VAL A 176 -17.03 -6.15 -13.13
CA VAL A 176 -17.07 -5.27 -14.30
C VAL A 176 -15.84 -4.35 -14.31
N VAL A 177 -15.52 -3.70 -13.19
CA VAL A 177 -14.36 -2.80 -13.11
C VAL A 177 -13.05 -3.57 -13.31
N LEU A 178 -12.93 -4.81 -12.78
CA LEU A 178 -11.78 -5.69 -13.04
C LEU A 178 -11.68 -6.11 -14.50
N ALA A 179 -12.80 -6.39 -15.17
CA ALA A 179 -12.82 -6.74 -16.59
C ALA A 179 -12.41 -5.54 -17.47
N VAL A 180 -12.91 -4.33 -17.15
CA VAL A 180 -12.48 -3.10 -17.82
C VAL A 180 -11.00 -2.83 -17.54
N PHE A 181 -10.53 -3.06 -16.31
CA PHE A 181 -9.12 -2.93 -15.96
C PHE A 181 -8.28 -3.87 -16.82
N ALA A 182 -8.61 -5.16 -16.86
CA ALA A 182 -7.90 -6.15 -17.67
C ALA A 182 -7.90 -5.76 -19.16
N PHE A 183 -9.02 -5.25 -19.70
CA PHE A 183 -9.11 -4.81 -21.08
C PHE A 183 -8.26 -3.56 -21.39
N VAL A 184 -8.26 -2.58 -20.49
CA VAL A 184 -7.45 -1.36 -20.60
C VAL A 184 -5.96 -1.71 -20.49
N GLU A 185 -5.59 -2.54 -19.51
CA GLU A 185 -4.22 -2.98 -19.26
C GLU A 185 -3.65 -3.76 -20.46
N ASN A 186 -4.44 -4.64 -21.08
CA ASN A 186 -4.04 -5.45 -22.22
C ASN A 186 -3.87 -4.64 -23.52
N ARG A 187 -4.29 -3.36 -23.53
CA ARG A 187 -4.11 -2.41 -24.64
C ARG A 187 -3.01 -1.39 -24.38
N ARG A 188 -2.38 -1.39 -23.19
CA ARG A 188 -1.30 -0.45 -22.84
C ARG A 188 0.05 -1.07 -23.15
N GLU A 189 0.98 -0.26 -23.66
CA GLU A 189 2.35 -0.67 -24.00
C GLU A 189 3.20 -1.05 -22.76
N HIS A 190 2.78 -0.65 -21.55
CA HIS A 190 3.45 -0.92 -20.29
C HIS A 190 2.46 -1.36 -19.19
N PRO A 191 2.00 -2.63 -19.21
CA PRO A 191 1.05 -3.14 -18.21
C PRO A 191 1.69 -3.24 -16.82
N MET A 192 0.96 -2.87 -15.76
CA MET A 192 1.38 -3.02 -14.35
C MET A 192 1.38 -4.49 -13.92
N LEU A 193 0.53 -5.31 -14.55
CA LEU A 193 0.54 -6.76 -14.44
C LEU A 193 0.96 -7.36 -15.78
N ASP A 194 2.19 -7.88 -15.85
CA ASP A 194 2.62 -8.69 -16.98
C ASP A 194 1.89 -10.04 -16.95
N LEU A 195 0.67 -10.06 -17.48
CA LEU A 195 -0.17 -11.26 -17.63
C LEU A 195 0.54 -12.34 -18.48
N GLY A 196 1.63 -12.00 -19.17
CA GLY A 196 2.53 -12.95 -19.84
C GLY A 196 3.29 -13.87 -18.89
N VAL A 197 3.53 -13.47 -17.63
CA VAL A 197 4.20 -14.30 -16.62
C VAL A 197 3.29 -15.42 -16.12
N LEU A 198 1.98 -15.16 -16.01
CA LEU A 198 0.97 -16.21 -15.76
C LEU A 198 0.84 -17.18 -16.95
N ARG A 199 1.21 -16.75 -18.16
CA ARG A 199 1.18 -17.56 -19.38
C ARG A 199 2.46 -18.35 -19.65
N LYS A 200 3.60 -17.96 -19.06
CA LYS A 200 4.86 -18.71 -19.16
C LYS A 200 4.95 -19.75 -18.05
N THR A 201 4.34 -20.90 -18.29
CA THR A 201 4.66 -22.15 -17.61
C THR A 201 6.18 -22.30 -17.58
N ARG A 202 6.76 -22.38 -16.37
CA ARG A 202 8.17 -22.70 -16.13
C ARG A 202 8.61 -23.83 -17.05
N ARG A 203 9.40 -23.55 -18.09
CA ARG A 203 10.24 -24.58 -18.71
C ARG A 203 11.51 -24.66 -17.85
N PRO A 204 11.80 -25.78 -17.18
CA PRO A 204 13.05 -25.94 -16.46
C PRO A 204 14.20 -25.83 -17.46
N ALA A 205 15.18 -25.00 -17.12
CA ALA A 205 16.43 -24.87 -17.87
C ALA A 205 17.10 -26.25 -17.93
N ARG A 206 17.23 -26.79 -19.14
CA ARG A 206 18.03 -27.96 -19.44
C ARG A 206 19.48 -27.54 -19.23
N ARG A 207 20.14 -28.13 -18.21
CA ARG A 207 21.60 -28.06 -18.07
C ARG A 207 22.20 -28.92 -19.18
N GLU A 208 23.09 -28.32 -19.96
CA GLU A 208 24.15 -29.04 -20.67
C GLU A 208 25.47 -28.74 -19.97
#